data_AF-A0A9D7NH34-F1
#
_entry.id   AF-A0A9D7NH34-F1
#
_cell.length_a   1.000
_cell.length_b   1.000
_cell.length_c   1.000
_cell.angle_alpha   90.00
_cell.angle_beta   90.00
_cell.angle_gamma   90.00
#
_symmetry.space_group_name_H-M   'P 1'
#
loop_
_entity.id
_entity.type
_entity.pdbx_description
1 polymer ?
#
loop_
_entity_poly.entity_id
_entity_poly.type
_entity_poly.pdbx_seq_one_letter_code
_entity_poly.pdbx_strand_id
1 'polypeptide(L)'
;MKRFSLNILFSLFPMFCFAIVKYDEGRLQIDGIQLLQDKDNPNDYYYIPQYPRVAQKEDGSLEILCLKYVGTGGAATNGGVFHALIEFTLPNKLIEILQDKLKTVAGGAARIAGAVPIQQAVKDGEAGLASFQVVSSILRDNTFAKSIITSGFAPFLPGSKAAISARLSQEGATLLFETLKRPTSDVSIALSGYYEAVVKAYNAEVIAESKMVYTHFSRVFNKQEGYTKTKSAMLLIS
;
A
#
# COMPACT_ATOMS: atom_id res chain seq x y z
N MET A 1 49.50 36.19 7.57
CA MET A 1 49.03 34.91 8.13
C MET A 1 47.53 35.05 8.47
N LYS A 2 46.63 34.65 7.57
CA LYS A 2 45.18 34.64 7.81
C LYS A 2 44.75 33.19 8.02
N ARG A 3 44.23 32.88 9.21
CA ARG A 3 43.69 31.57 9.57
C ARG A 3 42.30 31.45 8.97
N PHE A 4 42.12 30.49 8.07
CA PHE A 4 40.83 30.12 7.52
C PHE A 4 40.18 29.10 8.47
N SER A 5 39.15 29.52 9.19
CA SER A 5 38.35 28.65 10.04
C SER A 5 37.29 27.97 9.17
N LEU A 6 37.42 26.68 8.94
CA LEU A 6 36.42 25.87 8.24
C LEU A 6 35.37 25.39 9.25
N ASN A 7 34.22 26.05 9.30
CA ASN A 7 33.07 25.59 10.09
C ASN A 7 32.33 24.50 9.29
N ILE A 8 32.45 23.25 9.74
CA ILE A 8 31.66 22.13 9.23
C ILE A 8 30.27 22.22 9.88
N LEU A 9 29.29 22.66 9.10
CA LEU A 9 27.88 22.62 9.47
C LEU A 9 27.41 21.17 9.35
N PHE A 10 27.25 20.48 10.48
CA PHE A 10 26.72 19.12 10.55
C PHE A 10 25.22 19.19 10.18
N SER A 11 24.92 18.98 8.91
CA SER A 11 23.55 18.80 8.45
C SER A 11 23.00 17.53 9.10
N LEU A 12 22.13 17.69 10.11
CA LEU A 12 21.24 16.62 10.57
C LEU A 12 20.28 16.31 9.43
N PHE A 13 20.70 15.41 8.54
CA PHE A 13 19.77 14.72 7.67
C PHE A 13 18.82 13.92 8.58
N PRO A 14 17.50 14.14 8.54
CA PRO A 14 16.58 13.26 9.23
C PRO A 14 16.74 11.88 8.60
N MET A 15 17.40 10.99 9.34
CA MET A 15 17.45 9.57 9.03
C MET A 15 16.01 9.10 9.22
N PHE A 16 15.26 9.01 8.12
CA PHE A 16 13.97 8.32 8.11
C PHE A 16 14.27 6.86 8.46
N CYS A 17 14.27 6.53 9.75
CA CYS A 17 14.22 5.15 10.20
C CYS A 17 12.91 4.59 9.67
N PHE A 18 13.01 3.64 8.73
CA PHE A 18 11.88 2.82 8.33
C PHE A 18 11.41 2.05 9.57
N ALA A 19 10.31 2.50 10.16
CA ALA A 19 9.75 1.86 11.33
C ALA A 19 9.12 0.52 10.97
N ILE A 20 9.40 -0.51 11.77
CA ILE A 20 8.81 -1.83 11.61
C ILE A 20 7.70 -2.00 12.65
N VAL A 21 6.53 -2.42 12.20
CA VAL A 21 5.34 -2.54 13.04
C VAL A 21 5.07 -3.99 13.45
N LYS A 22 4.38 -4.19 14.56
CA LYS A 22 3.87 -5.51 14.96
C LYS A 22 2.58 -5.82 14.21
N TYR A 23 2.49 -7.01 13.61
CA TYR A 23 1.32 -7.41 12.84
C TYR A 23 0.16 -7.90 13.71
N ASP A 24 0.47 -8.76 14.69
CA ASP A 24 -0.51 -9.44 15.54
C ASP A 24 -0.73 -8.73 16.88
N GLU A 25 0.37 -8.37 17.55
CA GLU A 25 0.34 -7.82 18.91
C GLU A 25 0.22 -6.29 18.89
N GLY A 26 -0.55 -5.73 19.85
CA GLY A 26 -0.71 -4.28 19.97
C GLY A 26 -1.50 -3.63 18.83
N ARG A 27 -2.11 -4.42 17.93
CA ARG A 27 -3.01 -3.90 16.90
C ARG A 27 -4.28 -3.36 17.53
N LEU A 28 -4.63 -2.14 17.16
CA LEU A 28 -5.86 -1.47 17.55
C LEU A 28 -6.65 -1.06 16.30
N GLN A 29 -7.96 -0.95 16.46
CA GLN A 29 -8.83 -0.37 15.45
C GLN A 29 -9.73 0.68 16.12
N ILE A 30 -9.64 1.92 15.66
CA ILE A 30 -10.39 3.05 16.20
C ILE A 30 -11.06 3.75 15.03
N ASP A 31 -12.38 3.92 15.09
CA ASP A 31 -13.21 4.47 14.00
C ASP A 31 -12.97 3.80 12.63
N GLY A 32 -12.70 2.49 12.65
CA GLY A 32 -12.39 1.71 11.46
C GLY A 32 -10.94 1.85 10.96
N ILE A 33 -10.14 2.75 11.52
CA ILE A 33 -8.73 2.97 11.15
C ILE A 33 -7.87 1.99 11.94
N GLN A 34 -7.04 1.24 11.22
CA GLN A 34 -6.10 0.30 11.82
C GLN A 34 -4.85 1.03 12.30
N LEU A 35 -4.47 0.78 13.55
CA LEU A 35 -3.26 1.24 14.20
C LEU A 35 -2.39 0.04 14.55
N LEU A 36 -1.12 0.09 14.17
CA LEU A 36 -0.13 -0.94 14.45
C LEU A 36 0.94 -0.37 15.37
N GLN A 37 1.20 -1.07 16.47
CA GLN A 37 2.23 -0.68 17.42
C GLN A 37 3.63 -0.85 16.80
N ASP A 38 4.54 0.06 17.10
CA ASP A 38 5.95 -0.04 16.76
C ASP A 38 6.59 -1.27 17.43
N LYS A 39 7.55 -1.90 16.75
CA LYS A 39 8.30 -3.04 17.27
C LYS A 39 9.13 -2.68 18.51
N ASP A 40 9.80 -1.52 18.48
CA ASP A 40 10.83 -1.11 19.43
C ASP A 40 10.29 -0.13 20.48
N ASN A 41 9.30 0.71 20.13
CA ASN A 41 8.67 1.65 21.04
C ASN A 41 7.18 1.31 21.33
N PRO A 42 6.84 0.81 22.53
CA PRO A 42 5.47 0.40 22.86
C PRO A 42 4.44 1.54 22.89
N ASN A 43 4.88 2.80 22.92
CA ASN A 43 3.99 3.96 22.91
C ASN A 43 3.72 4.50 21.50
N ASP A 44 4.45 4.04 20.48
CA ASP A 44 4.32 4.54 19.12
C ASP A 44 3.40 3.64 18.31
N TYR A 45 2.47 4.27 17.60
CA TYR A 45 1.50 3.61 16.75
C TYR A 45 1.49 4.23 15.35
N TYR A 46 1.43 3.40 14.32
CA TYR A 46 1.35 3.82 12.93
C TYR A 46 -0.01 3.46 12.36
N TYR A 47 -0.59 4.37 11.56
CA TYR A 47 -1.88 4.13 10.91
C TYR A 47 -1.72 3.60 9.50
N ILE A 48 -2.72 2.84 9.05
CA ILE A 48 -2.87 2.46 7.65
C ILE A 48 -3.99 3.33 7.06
N PRO A 49 -3.70 4.18 6.05
CA PRO A 49 -4.75 4.91 5.34
C PRO A 49 -5.74 3.93 4.68
N GLN A 50 -7.03 4.26 4.69
CA GLN A 50 -8.07 3.35 4.19
C GLN A 50 -8.27 3.43 2.67
N TYR A 51 -8.15 4.62 2.08
CA TYR A 51 -8.39 4.86 0.67
C TYR A 51 -7.62 6.08 0.17
N PRO A 52 -7.20 6.10 -1.11
CA PRO A 52 -6.66 7.30 -1.74
C PRO A 52 -7.72 8.39 -1.81
N ARG A 53 -7.29 9.65 -1.71
CA ARG A 53 -8.16 10.82 -1.76
C ARG A 53 -7.57 11.91 -2.64
N VAL A 54 -8.43 12.80 -3.12
CA VAL A 54 -7.96 14.05 -3.73
C VAL A 54 -7.25 14.87 -2.66
N ALA A 55 -6.04 15.33 -2.98
CA ALA A 55 -5.22 16.10 -2.08
C ALA A 55 -5.90 17.42 -1.70
N GLN A 56 -5.59 17.91 -0.50
CA GLN A 56 -6.10 19.17 0.02
C GLN A 56 -5.00 20.21 0.13
N LYS A 57 -5.35 21.46 -0.14
CA LYS A 57 -4.53 22.62 0.19
C LYS A 57 -4.66 22.97 1.67
N GLU A 58 -3.83 23.89 2.13
CA GLU A 58 -3.86 24.40 3.51
C GLU A 58 -5.21 25.03 3.89
N ASP A 59 -5.92 25.62 2.92
CA ASP A 59 -7.27 26.20 3.11
C ASP A 59 -8.40 25.15 3.12
N GLY A 60 -8.07 23.87 2.93
CA GLY A 60 -9.03 22.75 2.86
C GLY A 60 -9.66 22.54 1.48
N SER A 61 -9.39 23.41 0.50
CA SER A 61 -9.84 23.21 -0.88
C SER A 61 -9.14 22.02 -1.53
N LEU A 62 -9.84 21.34 -2.45
CA LEU A 62 -9.31 20.18 -3.16
C LEU A 62 -8.38 20.58 -4.31
N GLU A 63 -7.30 19.84 -4.50
CA GLU A 63 -6.39 19.98 -5.64
C GLU A 63 -6.91 19.20 -6.85
N ILE A 64 -8.01 19.71 -7.40
CA ILE A 64 -8.70 19.18 -8.57
C ILE A 64 -9.11 20.32 -9.50
N LEU A 65 -8.99 20.08 -10.79
CA LEU A 65 -9.45 20.94 -11.87
C LEU A 65 -10.25 20.07 -12.83
N CYS A 66 -11.49 20.47 -13.10
CA CYS A 66 -12.29 19.92 -14.19
C CYS A 66 -12.90 21.09 -14.95
N LEU A 67 -12.36 21.35 -16.14
CA LEU A 67 -12.72 22.51 -16.96
C LEU A 67 -13.24 22.04 -18.31
N LYS A 68 -14.32 22.67 -18.77
CA LYS A 68 -14.81 22.59 -20.16
C LYS A 68 -14.47 23.89 -20.88
N TYR A 69 -14.03 23.81 -22.13
CA TYR A 69 -13.70 24.98 -22.93
C TYR A 69 -14.25 24.87 -24.36
N VAL A 70 -14.48 26.03 -24.96
CA VAL A 70 -14.84 26.18 -26.37
C VAL A 70 -13.60 26.68 -27.11
N GLY A 71 -13.19 25.95 -28.14
CA GLY A 71 -12.01 26.32 -28.93
C GLY A 71 -12.36 27.30 -30.04
N THR A 72 -11.35 28.00 -30.56
CA THR A 72 -11.53 29.04 -31.60
C THR A 72 -11.74 28.47 -33.01
N GLY A 73 -11.56 27.16 -33.21
CA GLY A 73 -11.67 26.48 -34.51
C GLY A 73 -12.96 25.67 -34.69
N GLY A 74 -14.03 26.00 -33.96
CA GLY A 74 -15.32 25.29 -34.02
C GLY A 74 -15.38 24.05 -33.13
N ALA A 75 -16.46 23.26 -33.26
CA ALA A 75 -16.81 22.18 -32.33
C ALA A 75 -15.69 21.13 -32.10
N ALA A 76 -14.90 20.81 -33.14
CA ALA A 76 -13.78 19.86 -33.03
C ALA A 76 -12.65 20.33 -32.09
N THR A 77 -12.57 21.65 -31.84
CA THR A 77 -11.58 22.26 -30.96
C THR A 77 -12.08 22.46 -29.53
N ASN A 78 -13.36 22.16 -29.27
CA ASN A 78 -13.90 22.11 -27.93
C ASN A 78 -13.35 20.91 -27.16
N GLY A 79 -13.41 20.97 -25.84
CA GLY A 79 -13.01 19.85 -25.01
C GLY A 79 -13.01 20.18 -23.54
N GLY A 80 -12.22 19.39 -22.81
CA GLY A 80 -11.99 19.64 -21.40
C GLY A 80 -10.59 19.28 -20.95
N VAL A 81 -10.28 19.75 -19.74
CA VAL A 81 -9.07 19.41 -19.01
C VAL A 81 -9.52 18.86 -17.66
N PHE A 82 -9.00 17.69 -17.33
CA PHE A 82 -9.10 17.12 -16.00
C PHE A 82 -7.69 17.04 -15.40
N HIS A 83 -7.52 17.56 -14.20
CA HIS A 83 -6.29 17.44 -13.44
C HIS A 83 -6.62 17.20 -11.98
N ALA A 84 -5.96 16.24 -11.35
CA ALA A 84 -6.14 15.95 -9.93
C ALA A 84 -4.82 15.52 -9.31
N LEU A 85 -4.59 15.95 -8.08
CA LEU A 85 -3.54 15.40 -7.22
C LEU A 85 -4.18 14.45 -6.22
N ILE A 86 -3.60 13.26 -6.12
CA ILE A 86 -4.06 12.18 -5.24
C ILE A 86 -3.02 11.98 -4.15
N GLU A 87 -3.47 11.85 -2.91
CA GLU A 87 -2.65 11.51 -1.75
C GLU A 87 -3.19 10.24 -1.08
N PHE A 88 -2.31 9.53 -0.36
CA PHE A 88 -2.67 8.35 0.42
C PHE A 88 -2.28 8.55 1.88
N THR A 89 -3.02 9.43 2.55
CA THR A 89 -2.81 9.81 3.95
C THR A 89 -4.16 10.10 4.62
N LEU A 90 -4.18 10.12 5.95
CA LEU A 90 -5.33 10.62 6.69
C LEU A 90 -5.30 12.16 6.76
N PRO A 91 -6.46 12.84 6.75
CA PRO A 91 -6.53 14.27 7.01
C PRO A 91 -6.00 14.61 8.41
N ASN A 92 -5.28 15.73 8.56
CA ASN A 92 -4.69 16.13 9.84
C ASN A 92 -5.71 16.20 10.99
N LYS A 93 -6.89 16.76 10.74
CA LYS A 93 -7.99 16.82 11.73
C LYS A 93 -8.43 15.44 12.21
N LEU A 94 -8.40 14.43 11.33
CA LEU A 94 -8.74 13.06 11.70
C LEU A 94 -7.62 12.42 12.51
N ILE A 95 -6.35 12.73 12.21
CA ILE A 95 -5.20 12.28 12.99
C ILE A 95 -5.26 12.83 14.42
N GLU A 96 -5.63 14.10 14.60
CA GLU A 96 -5.81 14.72 15.93
C GLU A 96 -6.89 13.99 16.74
N ILE A 97 -8.07 13.75 16.15
CA ILE A 97 -9.16 13.01 16.79
C ILE A 97 -8.73 11.57 17.14
N LEU A 98 -8.03 10.91 16.21
CA LEU A 98 -7.54 9.55 16.38
C LEU A 98 -6.50 9.47 17.50
N GLN A 99 -5.65 10.48 17.62
CA GLN A 99 -4.62 10.60 18.66
C GLN A 99 -5.24 10.72 20.06
N ASP A 100 -6.30 11.49 20.23
CA ASP A 100 -6.99 11.63 21.51
C ASP A 100 -7.68 10.32 21.92
N LYS A 101 -8.33 9.64 20.96
CA LYS A 101 -8.93 8.33 21.18
C LYS A 101 -7.87 7.26 21.50
N LEU A 102 -6.73 7.29 20.81
CA LEU A 102 -5.61 6.38 21.07
C LEU A 102 -5.14 6.52 22.52
N LYS A 103 -5.00 7.75 23.05
CA LYS A 103 -4.59 7.98 24.44
C LYS A 103 -5.57 7.40 25.47
N THR A 104 -6.85 7.36 25.12
CA THR A 104 -7.88 6.77 25.99
C THR A 104 -7.78 5.24 26.04
N VAL A 105 -7.42 4.62 24.92
CA VAL A 105 -7.37 3.15 24.78
C VAL A 105 -6.00 2.57 25.19
N ALA A 106 -4.92 3.19 24.74
CA ALA A 106 -3.54 2.70 24.89
C ALA A 106 -2.73 3.44 25.98
N GLY A 107 -3.35 4.42 26.66
CA GLY A 107 -2.74 5.21 27.73
C GLY A 107 -2.20 6.56 27.25
N GLY A 108 -2.02 7.50 28.19
CA GLY A 108 -1.71 8.90 27.89
C GLY A 108 -0.36 9.14 27.19
N ALA A 109 0.57 8.20 27.28
CA ALA A 109 1.87 8.26 26.60
C ALA A 109 1.79 7.81 25.13
N ALA A 110 0.69 7.17 24.70
CA ALA A 110 0.55 6.66 23.35
C ALA A 110 0.47 7.79 22.31
N ARG A 111 1.21 7.65 21.21
CA ARG A 111 1.25 8.63 20.13
C ARG A 111 1.17 8.00 18.74
N ILE A 112 0.59 8.74 17.82
CA ILE A 112 0.59 8.40 16.39
C ILE A 112 1.90 8.92 15.79
N ALA A 113 2.79 8.00 15.41
CA ALA A 113 4.09 8.31 14.85
C ALA A 113 4.03 8.65 13.34
N GLY A 114 3.01 8.16 12.64
CA GLY A 114 2.81 8.45 11.21
C GLY A 114 2.02 7.36 10.50
N ALA A 115 2.05 7.41 9.16
CA ALA A 115 1.56 6.31 8.34
C ALA A 115 2.55 5.14 8.36
N VAL A 116 2.06 3.91 8.25
CA VAL A 116 2.90 2.73 8.03
C VAL A 116 3.72 2.94 6.75
N PRO A 117 5.04 2.67 6.76
CA PRO A 117 5.88 2.80 5.57
C PRO A 117 5.51 1.73 4.54
N ILE A 118 4.72 2.11 3.53
CA ILE A 118 4.31 1.24 2.44
C ILE A 118 5.31 1.36 1.29
N GLN A 119 5.81 0.21 0.85
CA GLN A 119 6.69 0.06 -0.30
C GLN A 119 5.89 -0.27 -1.55
N GLN A 120 6.40 0.17 -2.70
CA GLN A 120 5.82 -0.17 -4.00
C GLN A 120 6.19 -1.59 -4.39
N ALA A 121 5.22 -2.35 -4.90
CA ALA A 121 5.44 -3.68 -5.46
C ALA A 121 6.28 -3.60 -6.75
N VAL A 122 7.60 -3.56 -6.62
CA VAL A 122 8.51 -3.78 -7.75
C VAL A 122 8.70 -5.29 -7.87
N LYS A 123 8.18 -5.88 -8.95
CA LYS A 123 8.59 -7.25 -9.31
C LYS A 123 9.97 -7.16 -9.93
N ASP A 124 10.90 -8.01 -9.49
CA ASP A 124 12.26 -8.08 -10.03
C ASP A 124 12.23 -8.16 -11.57
N GLY A 125 12.85 -7.18 -12.23
CA GLY A 125 13.14 -7.20 -13.67
C GLY A 125 12.01 -6.82 -14.63
N GLU A 126 10.77 -6.66 -14.15
CA GLU A 126 9.66 -6.11 -14.94
C GLU A 126 9.19 -4.83 -14.30
N ALA A 127 8.79 -3.83 -15.10
CA ALA A 127 8.14 -2.63 -14.58
C ALA A 127 6.94 -3.09 -13.73
N GLY A 128 7.13 -3.09 -12.40
CA GLY A 128 6.19 -3.66 -11.45
C GLY A 128 4.80 -3.15 -11.74
N LEU A 129 3.79 -4.03 -11.58
CA LEU A 129 2.38 -3.66 -11.65
C LEU A 129 2.21 -2.26 -11.08
N ALA A 130 1.83 -1.29 -11.94
CA ALA A 130 1.81 0.11 -11.56
C ALA A 130 1.12 0.22 -10.19
N SER A 131 1.89 0.65 -9.18
CA SER A 131 1.42 0.78 -7.80
C SER A 131 0.26 1.75 -7.68
N PHE A 132 0.04 2.54 -8.74
CA PHE A 132 -1.00 3.53 -8.91
C PHE A 132 -1.73 3.29 -10.25
N GLN A 133 -3.03 3.03 -10.19
CA GLN A 133 -3.85 2.80 -11.39
C GLN A 133 -5.11 3.64 -11.36
N VAL A 134 -5.39 4.29 -12.49
CA VAL A 134 -6.65 4.97 -12.74
C VAL A 134 -7.63 3.99 -13.39
N VAL A 135 -8.75 3.76 -12.71
CA VAL A 135 -9.85 2.92 -13.18
C VAL A 135 -11.00 3.84 -13.56
N SER A 136 -11.29 3.94 -14.86
CA SER A 136 -12.33 4.81 -15.41
C SER A 136 -12.69 4.37 -16.81
N SER A 137 -13.99 4.39 -17.14
CA SER A 137 -14.44 4.12 -18.51
C SER A 137 -14.13 5.30 -19.43
N ILE A 138 -14.26 6.54 -18.93
CA ILE A 138 -14.07 7.77 -19.71
C ILE A 138 -12.59 8.05 -19.94
N LEU A 139 -11.75 7.91 -18.92
CA LEU A 139 -10.32 8.24 -19.00
C LEU A 139 -9.48 7.18 -19.73
N ARG A 140 -10.03 5.97 -19.94
CA ARG A 140 -9.38 4.89 -20.69
C ARG A 140 -9.87 4.77 -22.13
N ASP A 141 -10.90 5.52 -22.50
CA ASP A 141 -11.44 5.53 -23.85
C ASP A 141 -10.70 6.58 -24.70
N ASN A 142 -10.05 6.15 -25.78
CA ASN A 142 -9.26 7.04 -26.66
C ASN A 142 -10.11 8.07 -27.44
N THR A 143 -11.43 7.87 -27.53
CA THR A 143 -12.35 8.83 -28.14
C THR A 143 -12.75 9.93 -27.15
N PHE A 144 -12.85 9.60 -25.87
CA PHE A 144 -13.20 10.54 -24.81
C PHE A 144 -11.98 11.23 -24.19
N ALA A 145 -10.92 10.48 -23.91
CA ALA A 145 -9.64 10.97 -23.43
C ALA A 145 -8.62 10.95 -24.56
N LYS A 146 -8.33 12.14 -25.11
CA LYS A 146 -7.34 12.34 -26.18
C LYS A 146 -5.92 12.04 -25.71
N SER A 147 -5.64 12.26 -24.43
CA SER A 147 -4.37 11.94 -23.79
C SER A 147 -4.55 11.86 -22.29
N ILE A 148 -3.93 10.88 -21.65
CA ILE A 148 -3.83 10.76 -20.18
C ILE A 148 -2.36 10.67 -19.77
N ILE A 149 -1.99 11.41 -18.73
CA ILE A 149 -0.68 11.37 -18.10
C ILE A 149 -0.90 11.10 -16.61
N THR A 150 -0.24 10.08 -16.09
CA THR A 150 -0.21 9.74 -14.67
C THR A 150 1.22 9.76 -14.17
N SER A 151 1.45 10.11 -12.89
CA SER A 151 2.80 10.05 -12.28
C SER A 151 3.45 8.66 -12.35
N GLY A 152 2.66 7.59 -12.44
CA GLY A 152 3.13 6.21 -12.55
C GLY A 152 3.54 5.56 -11.21
N PHE A 153 3.70 6.35 -10.15
CA PHE A 153 4.01 5.89 -8.80
C PHE A 153 2.89 6.27 -7.81
N ALA A 154 2.68 5.40 -6.82
CA ALA A 154 1.75 5.64 -5.73
C ALA A 154 2.31 6.61 -4.68
N PRO A 155 1.45 7.49 -4.10
CA PRO A 155 1.86 8.48 -3.12
C PRO A 155 1.91 7.91 -1.69
N PHE A 156 2.74 6.89 -1.47
CA PHE A 156 2.81 6.21 -0.16
C PHE A 156 3.57 7.00 0.92
N LEU A 157 4.35 8.02 0.53
CA LEU A 157 5.06 8.86 1.50
C LEU A 157 4.14 9.97 2.03
N PRO A 158 4.20 10.32 3.32
CA PRO A 158 3.48 11.47 3.86
C PRO A 158 3.80 12.75 3.08
N GLY A 159 2.75 13.47 2.67
CA GLY A 159 2.87 14.69 1.87
C GLY A 159 3.20 14.48 0.39
N SER A 160 3.50 13.25 -0.05
CA SER A 160 3.66 12.95 -1.47
C SER A 160 2.31 12.93 -2.19
N LYS A 161 2.34 13.28 -3.49
CA LYS A 161 1.14 13.37 -4.34
C LYS A 161 1.39 12.70 -5.68
N ALA A 162 0.39 11.99 -6.18
CA ALA A 162 0.36 11.42 -7.51
C ALA A 162 -0.54 12.26 -8.42
N ALA A 163 -0.02 12.68 -9.56
CA ALA A 163 -0.75 13.53 -10.50
C ALA A 163 -1.48 12.69 -11.55
N ILE A 164 -2.71 13.10 -11.87
CA ILE A 164 -3.46 12.64 -13.02
C ILE A 164 -3.79 13.87 -13.86
N SER A 165 -3.51 13.81 -15.15
CA SER A 165 -3.88 14.86 -16.10
C SER A 165 -4.47 14.21 -17.35
N ALA A 166 -5.62 14.69 -17.80
CA ALA A 166 -6.26 14.21 -19.01
C ALA A 166 -6.78 15.37 -19.86
N ARG A 167 -6.55 15.26 -21.17
CA ARG A 167 -7.19 16.09 -22.17
C ARG A 167 -8.39 15.34 -22.72
N LEU A 168 -9.56 15.96 -22.66
CA LEU A 168 -10.83 15.33 -23.00
C LEU A 168 -11.41 15.92 -24.30
N SER A 169 -12.14 15.09 -25.04
CA SER A 169 -13.08 15.56 -26.05
C SER A 169 -14.25 16.31 -25.40
N GLN A 170 -15.09 16.96 -26.21
CA GLN A 170 -16.25 17.69 -25.71
C GLN A 170 -17.22 16.75 -24.97
N GLU A 171 -17.45 15.57 -25.55
CA GLU A 171 -18.32 14.53 -25.02
C GLU A 171 -17.73 13.94 -23.74
N GLY A 172 -16.45 13.55 -23.77
CA GLY A 172 -15.74 13.01 -22.61
C GLY A 172 -15.71 13.98 -21.43
N ALA A 173 -15.48 15.27 -21.70
CA ALA A 173 -15.51 16.31 -20.66
C ALA A 173 -16.91 16.51 -20.06
N THR A 174 -17.95 16.42 -20.89
CA THR A 174 -19.33 16.53 -20.42
C THR A 174 -19.71 15.33 -19.57
N LEU A 175 -19.44 14.11 -20.03
CA LEU A 175 -19.72 12.90 -19.27
C LEU A 175 -18.99 12.88 -17.94
N LEU A 176 -17.68 13.15 -17.92
CA LEU A 176 -16.88 13.15 -16.69
C LEU A 176 -17.39 14.20 -15.69
N PHE A 177 -17.68 15.41 -16.18
CA PHE A 177 -18.21 16.47 -15.32
C PHE A 177 -19.56 16.09 -14.69
N GLU A 178 -20.42 15.39 -15.44
CA GLU A 178 -21.69 14.91 -14.92
C GLU A 178 -21.54 13.72 -13.95
N THR A 179 -20.51 12.88 -14.06
CA THR A 179 -20.25 11.82 -13.07
C THR A 179 -19.72 12.38 -11.75
N LEU A 180 -18.87 13.42 -11.80
CA LEU A 180 -18.34 14.09 -10.60
C LEU A 180 -19.42 14.80 -9.75
N LYS A 181 -20.57 15.13 -10.34
CA LYS A 181 -21.73 15.70 -9.62
C LYS A 181 -22.60 14.64 -8.94
N ARG A 182 -22.41 13.37 -9.27
CA ARG A 182 -23.19 12.26 -8.71
C ARG A 182 -22.46 11.67 -7.49
N PRO A 183 -23.18 10.91 -6.63
CA PRO A 183 -22.55 10.21 -5.51
C PRO A 183 -21.46 9.21 -5.94
N THR A 184 -21.52 8.71 -7.17
CA THR A 184 -20.54 7.78 -7.73
C THR A 184 -19.90 8.40 -8.98
N SER A 185 -18.61 8.66 -8.90
CA SER A 185 -17.78 9.12 -10.03
C SER A 185 -17.34 7.92 -10.88
N ASP A 186 -17.11 8.16 -12.18
CA ASP A 186 -16.47 7.18 -13.06
C ASP A 186 -14.97 7.00 -12.76
N VAL A 187 -14.36 7.91 -12.00
CA VAL A 187 -12.93 7.85 -11.67
C VAL A 187 -12.71 7.19 -10.32
N SER A 188 -12.03 6.06 -10.34
CA SER A 188 -11.54 5.33 -9.17
C SER A 188 -10.03 5.17 -9.23
N ILE A 189 -9.38 5.17 -8.06
CA ILE A 189 -7.93 4.98 -7.93
C ILE A 189 -7.67 3.69 -7.18
N ALA A 190 -6.89 2.80 -7.80
CA ALA A 190 -6.41 1.58 -7.17
C ALA A 190 -4.93 1.74 -6.83
N LEU A 191 -4.58 1.44 -5.59
CA LEU A 191 -3.20 1.39 -5.13
C LEU A 191 -2.80 -0.03 -4.78
N SER A 192 -1.56 -0.41 -5.10
CA SER A 192 -0.97 -1.68 -4.70
C SER A 192 0.40 -1.46 -4.09
N GLY A 193 0.58 -1.94 -2.87
CA GLY A 193 1.81 -1.82 -2.11
C GLY A 193 1.85 -2.87 -1.00
N TYR A 194 3.00 -3.00 -0.36
CA TYR A 194 3.21 -3.90 0.77
C TYR A 194 3.95 -3.15 1.89
N TYR A 195 3.86 -3.66 3.11
CA TYR A 195 4.63 -3.14 4.22
C TYR A 195 5.20 -4.30 5.02
N GLU A 196 6.31 -4.07 5.69
CA GLU A 196 6.97 -5.06 6.53
C GLU A 196 6.39 -5.01 7.95
N ALA A 197 6.15 -6.18 8.54
CA ALA A 197 5.68 -6.28 9.90
C ALA A 197 6.25 -7.54 10.59
N VAL A 198 6.49 -7.44 11.89
CA VAL A 198 6.89 -8.59 12.71
C VAL A 198 5.67 -9.35 13.19
N VAL A 199 5.72 -10.67 13.05
CA VAL A 199 4.72 -11.60 13.58
C VAL A 199 5.26 -12.26 14.85
N LYS A 200 4.35 -12.70 15.73
CA LYS A 200 4.77 -13.45 16.91
C LYS A 200 5.32 -14.82 16.49
N ALA A 201 6.52 -15.16 16.92
CA ALA A 201 7.05 -16.50 16.72
C ALA A 201 6.19 -17.51 17.51
N TYR A 202 5.63 -18.49 16.80
CA TYR A 202 4.89 -19.59 17.42
C TYR A 202 5.79 -20.82 17.49
N ASN A 203 6.07 -21.30 18.71
CA ASN A 203 6.75 -22.58 18.91
C ASN A 203 5.69 -23.70 18.83
N ALA A 204 5.55 -24.31 17.65
CA ALA A 204 4.76 -25.51 17.48
C ALA A 204 5.60 -26.73 17.87
N GLU A 205 5.29 -27.34 19.01
CA GLU A 205 5.83 -28.66 19.36
C GLU A 205 4.99 -29.74 18.65
N VAL A 206 5.54 -30.38 17.64
CA VAL A 206 4.88 -31.49 16.94
C VAL A 206 5.19 -32.78 17.70
N ILE A 207 4.30 -33.14 18.63
CA ILE A 207 4.39 -34.42 19.35
C ILE A 207 3.71 -35.49 18.49
N ALA A 208 4.53 -36.26 17.76
CA ALA A 208 4.06 -37.46 17.06
C ALA A 208 4.14 -38.66 18.01
N GLU A 209 3.00 -39.23 18.39
CA GLU A 209 2.96 -40.52 19.07
C GLU A 209 3.52 -41.61 18.13
N SER A 210 4.54 -42.36 18.59
CA SER A 210 5.22 -43.40 17.79
C SER A 210 4.25 -44.44 17.22
N LYS A 211 3.13 -44.69 17.92
CA LYS A 211 2.06 -45.60 17.50
C LYS A 211 1.37 -45.14 16.21
N MET A 212 1.17 -43.82 16.02
CA MET A 212 0.61 -43.24 14.80
C MET A 212 1.57 -43.31 13.61
N VAL A 213 2.87 -43.07 13.85
CA VAL A 213 3.92 -43.19 12.82
C VAL A 213 4.00 -44.62 12.29
N TYR A 214 3.98 -45.62 13.18
CA TYR A 214 3.99 -47.02 12.77
C TYR A 214 2.76 -47.42 11.94
N THR A 215 1.54 -47.02 12.31
CA THR A 215 0.35 -47.31 11.49
C THR A 215 0.38 -46.68 10.11
N HIS A 216 1.02 -45.53 9.93
CA HIS A 216 1.10 -44.88 8.62
C HIS A 216 2.17 -45.52 7.73
N PHE A 217 3.38 -45.76 8.24
CA PHE A 217 4.44 -46.45 7.47
C PHE A 217 4.09 -47.91 7.15
N SER A 218 3.39 -48.61 8.05
CA SER A 218 2.92 -49.99 7.82
C SER A 218 1.86 -50.09 6.72
N ARG A 219 1.13 -49.01 6.44
CA ARG A 219 0.08 -48.98 5.41
C ARG A 219 0.62 -48.64 4.02
N VAL A 220 1.74 -47.91 3.98
CA VAL A 220 2.40 -47.49 2.73
C VAL A 220 3.41 -48.53 2.22
N PHE A 221 4.02 -49.34 3.09
CA PHE A 221 4.96 -50.41 2.69
C PHE A 221 4.35 -51.82 2.57
N ASN A 222 3.05 -52.00 2.83
CA ASN A 222 2.40 -53.31 2.65
C ASN A 222 1.93 -53.54 1.20
N LYS A 223 2.88 -53.44 0.27
CA LYS A 223 2.77 -54.10 -1.03
C LYS A 223 3.97 -55.05 -1.17
N GLN A 224 4.10 -55.97 -0.22
CA GLN A 224 4.92 -57.17 -0.40
C GLN A 224 4.06 -58.21 -1.12
N GLU A 225 4.08 -58.20 -2.45
CA GLU A 225 3.73 -59.39 -3.22
C GLU A 225 5.01 -60.20 -3.46
N GLY A 226 5.00 -61.46 -3.00
CA GLY A 226 5.78 -62.54 -3.61
C GLY A 226 7.20 -62.78 -3.11
N TYR A 227 7.39 -63.12 -1.82
CA TYR A 227 8.59 -63.87 -1.43
C TYR A 227 8.32 -65.38 -1.51
N THR A 228 8.74 -66.00 -2.61
CA THR A 228 8.92 -67.45 -2.67
C THR A 228 10.17 -67.80 -1.87
N LYS A 229 9.98 -68.58 -0.79
CA LYS A 229 11.07 -69.21 -0.05
C LYS A 229 11.84 -70.13 -1.00
N THR A 230 12.97 -69.68 -1.53
CA THR A 230 14.21 -70.45 -1.76
C THR A 230 15.19 -69.56 -2.51
N LYS A 231 16.14 -68.96 -1.78
CA LYS A 231 17.57 -68.88 -2.12
C LYS A 231 18.29 -68.00 -1.10
N SER A 232 18.99 -68.67 -0.20
CA SER A 232 20.09 -68.11 0.59
C SER A 232 21.24 -67.72 -0.34
N ALA A 233 21.86 -66.56 -0.11
CA ALA A 233 23.31 -66.39 0.06
C ALA A 233 23.72 -64.90 0.04
N MET A 234 24.40 -64.49 1.13
CA MET A 234 25.67 -63.74 1.12
C MET A 234 25.70 -62.32 0.51
N LEU A 235 25.90 -61.30 1.36
CA LEU A 235 27.22 -60.64 1.49
C LEU A 235 27.25 -59.71 2.72
N LEU A 236 28.08 -60.07 3.71
CA LEU A 236 28.81 -59.12 4.55
C LEU A 236 29.99 -58.60 3.72
N ILE A 237 30.32 -57.31 3.81
CA ILE A 237 31.68 -56.74 3.97
C ILE A 237 31.56 -55.21 4.12
N SER A 238 32.25 -54.72 5.17
CA SER A 238 32.70 -53.35 5.53
C SER A 238 31.77 -52.15 5.36
#